data_AF-A0A4W2EVV4-F1
#
_entry.id   AF-A0A4W2EVV4-F1
#
_cell.length_a   1.000
_cell.length_b   1.000
_cell.length_c   1.000
_cell.angle_alpha   90.00
_cell.angle_beta   90.00
_cell.angle_gamma   90.00
#
_symmetry.space_group_name_H-M   'P 1'
#
loop_
_entity.id
_entity.type
_entity.pdbx_description
1 polymer ?
#
loop_
_entity_poly.entity_id
_entity_poly.type
_entity_poly.pdbx_seq_one_letter_code
_entity_poly.pdbx_strand_id
1 'polypeptide(L)'
;MTGQVFFVNGLTLGGQKCSVIRDSLLQDGEFTMDLRTKSTGGAPTFNITVTMTAKTLVLLMGKEGVHGGMINKKCYEMDSHLRRSQY
;
A
#
# COMPACT_ATOMS: atom_id res chain seq x y z
N MET A 1 -8.28 -4.25 -15.62
CA MET A 1 -8.92 -4.80 -14.40
C MET A 1 -9.24 -3.62 -13.49
N THR A 2 -10.50 -3.34 -13.24
CA THR A 2 -10.92 -2.23 -12.37
C THR A 2 -10.71 -2.59 -10.90
N GLY A 3 -10.20 -1.67 -10.08
CA GLY A 3 -9.82 -1.89 -8.67
C GLY A 3 -10.95 -2.39 -7.75
N GLN A 4 -12.21 -2.29 -8.18
CA GLN A 4 -13.39 -2.77 -7.43
C GLN A 4 -13.33 -4.25 -7.02
N VAL A 5 -12.73 -5.12 -7.83
CA VAL A 5 -12.64 -6.56 -7.52
C VAL A 5 -11.78 -6.82 -6.27
N PHE A 6 -10.78 -5.96 -6.02
CA PHE A 6 -9.87 -6.11 -4.88
C PHE A 6 -10.50 -5.70 -3.55
N PHE A 7 -11.51 -4.83 -3.54
CA PHE A 7 -12.22 -4.48 -2.31
C PHE A 7 -12.97 -5.68 -1.71
N VAL A 8 -13.53 -6.55 -2.57
CA VAL A 8 -14.28 -7.74 -2.14
C VAL A 8 -13.34 -8.91 -1.84
N ASN A 9 -12.44 -9.23 -2.76
CA ASN A 9 -11.61 -10.43 -2.66
C ASN A 9 -10.30 -10.20 -1.88
N GLY A 10 -9.86 -8.95 -1.77
CA GLY A 10 -8.49 -8.62 -1.36
C GLY A 10 -7.48 -8.94 -2.47
N LEU A 11 -6.20 -8.89 -2.10
CA LEU A 11 -5.08 -9.24 -2.94
C LEU A 11 -3.97 -9.92 -2.11
N THR A 12 -2.93 -10.40 -2.77
CA THR A 12 -1.76 -10.99 -2.09
C THR A 12 -0.49 -10.24 -2.45
N LEU A 13 0.35 -9.96 -1.45
CA LEU A 13 1.71 -9.45 -1.63
C LEU A 13 2.71 -10.48 -1.10
N GLY A 14 3.53 -11.07 -1.96
CA GLY A 14 4.47 -12.12 -1.56
C GLY A 14 3.79 -13.33 -0.87
N GLY A 15 2.56 -13.66 -1.28
CA GLY A 15 1.73 -14.70 -0.65
C GLY A 15 0.94 -14.25 0.59
N GLN A 16 1.27 -13.10 1.19
CA GLN A 16 0.51 -12.54 2.31
C GLN A 16 -0.82 -11.94 1.82
N LYS A 17 -1.95 -12.46 2.32
CA LYS A 17 -3.29 -11.91 2.02
C LYS A 17 -3.45 -10.52 2.64
N CYS A 18 -4.03 -9.61 1.89
CA CYS A 18 -4.30 -8.23 2.28
C CYS A 18 -5.72 -7.81 1.88
N SER A 19 -6.33 -6.93 2.67
CA SER A 19 -7.54 -6.17 2.33
C SER A 19 -7.16 -4.76 1.90
N VAL A 20 -7.82 -4.26 0.86
CA VAL A 20 -7.69 -2.87 0.42
C VAL A 20 -8.50 -1.97 1.35
N ILE A 21 -7.88 -0.89 1.82
CA ILE A 21 -8.53 0.15 2.63
C ILE A 21 -8.87 1.35 1.73
N ARG A 22 -7.91 1.79 0.91
CA ARG A 22 -8.03 2.89 -0.05
C ARG A 22 -7.28 2.53 -1.32
N ASP A 23 -7.82 2.90 -2.48
CA ASP A 23 -7.19 2.71 -3.78
C ASP A 23 -7.26 4.00 -4.59
N SER A 24 -6.12 4.67 -4.67
CA SER A 24 -5.86 5.83 -5.52
C SER A 24 -4.56 5.63 -6.32
N LEU A 25 -4.17 4.36 -6.57
CA LEU A 25 -2.84 4.03 -7.09
C LEU A 25 -2.63 4.57 -8.51
N LEU A 26 -3.70 4.60 -9.30
CA LEU A 26 -3.74 5.10 -10.68
C LEU A 26 -4.37 6.49 -10.78
N GLN A 27 -4.70 7.13 -9.66
CA GLN A 27 -5.24 8.47 -9.64
C GLN A 27 -4.09 9.49 -9.66
N ASP A 28 -4.13 10.37 -10.66
CA ASP A 28 -3.12 11.42 -10.80
C ASP A 28 -3.06 12.31 -9.55
N GLY A 29 -1.84 12.52 -9.06
CA GLY A 29 -1.56 13.33 -7.87
C GLY A 29 -1.63 12.57 -6.53
N GLU A 30 -2.23 11.38 -6.48
CA GLU A 30 -2.28 10.55 -5.26
C GLU A 30 -1.31 9.38 -5.32
N PHE A 31 -1.40 8.56 -6.38
CA PHE A 31 -0.52 7.42 -6.66
C PHE A 31 -0.30 6.47 -5.47
N THR A 32 -1.31 6.29 -4.63
CA THR A 32 -1.19 5.54 -3.37
C THR A 32 -2.34 4.54 -3.18
N MET A 33 -2.02 3.40 -2.56
CA MET A 33 -2.98 2.40 -2.12
C MET A 33 -2.61 1.96 -0.72
N ASP A 34 -3.60 1.93 0.18
CA ASP A 34 -3.41 1.47 1.55
C ASP A 34 -4.08 0.12 1.74
N LEU A 35 -3.36 -0.77 2.41
CA LEU A 35 -3.75 -2.14 2.66
C LEU A 35 -3.59 -2.48 4.15
N ARG A 36 -4.31 -3.49 4.59
CA ARG A 36 -4.09 -4.18 5.87
C ARG A 36 -3.86 -5.67 5.60
N THR A 37 -2.87 -6.29 6.23
CA THR A 37 -2.74 -7.75 6.15
C THR A 37 -3.94 -8.43 6.80
N LYS A 38 -4.31 -9.61 6.26
CA LYS A 38 -5.29 -10.52 6.86
C LYS A 38 -4.53 -11.60 7.63
N SER A 39 -5.02 -11.95 8.80
CA SER A 39 -4.49 -13.04 9.64
C SER A 39 -5.63 -13.95 10.10
N THR A 40 -5.27 -15.16 10.56
CA THR A 40 -6.20 -16.11 11.20
C THR A 40 -5.81 -16.30 12.66
N GLY A 41 -6.77 -16.63 13.53
CA GLY A 41 -6.48 -17.00 14.92
C GLY A 41 -5.95 -15.85 15.79
N GLY A 42 -6.28 -14.59 15.46
CA GLY A 42 -5.93 -13.43 16.28
C GLY A 42 -4.47 -12.96 16.17
N ALA A 43 -3.68 -13.51 15.24
CA ALA A 43 -2.33 -13.03 14.99
C ALA A 43 -2.32 -11.54 14.57
N PRO A 44 -1.28 -10.77 14.90
CA PRO A 44 -1.21 -9.35 14.56
C PRO A 44 -1.40 -9.07 13.06
N THR A 45 -1.98 -7.90 12.77
CA THR A 45 -2.12 -7.41 11.39
C THR A 45 -1.37 -6.09 11.22
N PHE A 46 -0.92 -5.84 10.00
CA PHE A 46 0.00 -4.75 9.69
C PHE A 46 -0.58 -3.88 8.59
N ASN A 47 -0.38 -2.56 8.73
CA ASN A 47 -0.68 -1.61 7.67
C ASN A 47 0.43 -1.65 6.62
N ILE A 48 0.04 -1.60 5.35
CA ILE A 48 0.94 -1.50 4.21
C ILE A 48 0.48 -0.32 3.36
N THR A 49 1.42 0.49 2.88
CA THR A 49 1.16 1.45 1.81
C THR A 49 1.97 1.06 0.59
N VAL A 50 1.31 1.08 -0.57
CA VAL A 50 1.93 0.98 -1.89
C VAL A 50 1.85 2.37 -2.53
N THR A 51 2.96 2.85 -3.07
CA THR A 51 2.97 4.01 -3.97
C THR A 51 3.54 3.61 -5.30
N MET A 52 3.05 4.24 -6.37
CA MET A 52 3.51 4.02 -7.74
C MET A 52 4.33 5.23 -8.16
N THR A 53 5.47 5.00 -8.81
CA THR A 53 6.28 6.01 -9.53
C THR A 53 6.15 5.76 -11.04
N ALA A 54 7.00 6.39 -11.88
CA ALA A 54 6.98 6.13 -13.31
C ALA A 54 7.46 4.71 -13.68
N LYS A 55 8.40 4.14 -12.91
CA LYS A 55 9.08 2.87 -13.23
C LYS A 55 9.04 1.85 -12.10
N THR A 56 8.63 2.24 -10.89
CA THR A 56 8.71 1.41 -9.69
C THR A 56 7.44 1.47 -8.84
N LEU A 57 7.23 0.41 -8.06
CA LEU A 57 6.30 0.41 -6.93
C LEU A 57 7.12 0.43 -5.64
N VAL A 58 6.80 1.35 -4.74
CA VAL A 58 7.36 1.37 -3.38
C VAL A 58 6.34 0.72 -2.45
N LEU A 59 6.78 -0.29 -1.71
CA LEU A 59 5.95 -0.99 -0.74
C LEU A 59 6.55 -0.82 0.65
N LEU A 60 5.76 -0.33 1.60
CA LEU A 60 6.18 -0.16 2.98
C LEU A 60 5.19 -0.87 3.92
N MET A 61 5.69 -1.77 4.76
CA MET A 61 4.91 -2.44 5.81
C MET A 61 5.32 -1.89 7.18
N GLY A 62 4.32 -1.49 7.98
CA GLY A 62 4.56 -1.08 9.36
C GLY A 62 4.83 -2.26 10.29
N LYS A 63 5.60 -2.03 11.35
CA LYS A 63 5.64 -2.95 12.50
C LYS A 63 4.29 -2.97 13.22
N GLU A 64 4.13 -3.93 14.13
CA GLU A 64 2.93 -4.04 14.96
C GLU A 64 2.61 -2.72 15.67
N GLY A 65 1.33 -2.34 15.68
CA GLY A 65 0.86 -1.09 16.30
C GLY A 65 1.14 0.19 15.51
N VAL A 66 1.92 0.17 14.43
CA VAL A 66 2.22 1.38 13.66
C VAL A 66 1.01 1.81 12.82
N HIS A 67 0.56 3.06 13.03
CA HIS A 67 -0.60 3.62 12.35
C HIS A 67 -0.37 3.79 10.84
N GLY A 68 -1.40 3.51 10.04
CA GLY A 68 -1.32 3.53 8.57
C GLY A 68 -0.92 4.89 8.01
N GLY A 69 -1.41 5.99 8.60
CA GLY A 69 -1.01 7.34 8.20
C GLY A 69 0.50 7.62 8.29
N MET A 70 1.22 7.03 9.25
CA MET A 70 2.67 7.17 9.35
C MET A 70 3.40 6.41 8.23
N ILE A 71 2.90 5.22 7.90
CA ILE A 71 3.42 4.39 6.80
C ILE A 71 3.18 5.08 5.46
N ASN A 72 1.96 5.59 5.27
CA ASN A 72 1.56 6.28 4.05
C ASN A 72 2.43 7.53 3.80
N LYS A 73 2.57 8.40 4.81
CA LYS A 73 3.42 9.59 4.72
C LYS A 73 4.86 9.25 4.32
N LYS A 74 5.45 8.24 4.97
CA LYS A 74 6.84 7.83 4.68
C LYS A 74 6.99 7.21 3.29
N CYS A 75 6.00 6.45 2.84
CA CYS A 75 5.99 5.86 1.50
C CYS A 75 5.84 6.94 0.41
N TYR A 76 4.98 7.93 0.65
CA TYR A 76 4.78 9.09 -0.22
C TYR A 76 6.04 9.97 -0.34
N GLU A 77 6.74 10.23 0.77
CA GLU A 77 8.01 10.97 0.74
C GLU A 77 9.08 10.26 -0.11
N MET A 78 9.14 8.93 -0.05
CA MET A 78 10.03 8.12 -0.88
C MET A 78 9.64 8.16 -2.37
N ASP A 79 8.35 7.97 -2.69
CA ASP A 79 7.83 8.11 -4.06
C ASP A 79 8.17 9.49 -4.64
N SER A 80 7.91 10.56 -3.88
CA SER A 80 8.21 11.93 -4.26
C SER A 80 9.70 12.13 -4.56
N HIS A 81 10.58 11.49 -3.80
CA HIS A 81 12.02 11.51 -4.07
C HIS A 81 12.39 10.75 -5.36
N LEU A 82 11.85 9.55 -5.57
CA LEU A 82 12.13 8.74 -6.76
C LEU A 82 11.64 9.41 -8.05
N ARG A 83 10.43 9.98 -8.02
CA ARG A 83 9.87 10.73 -9.15
C ARG A 83 10.73 11.92 -9.55
N ARG A 84 11.24 12.69 -8.57
CA ARG A 84 12.19 13.79 -8.84
C ARG A 84 13.48 13.28 -9.49
N SER A 85 13.93 12.09 -9.08
CA SER A 85 15.09 11.39 -9.64
C SER A 85 14.80 10.68 -10.98
N GLN A 86 13.62 10.87 -11.59
CA GLN A 86 13.20 10.25 -12.85
C GLN A 86 13.12 8.72 -12.79
N TYR A 87 12.77 8.18 -11.61
CA TYR A 87 12.36 6.80 -11.40
C TYR A 87 10.83 6.68 -11.26
#